data_AF-A0AAD6U8G3-F1
#
_entry.id   AF-A0AAD6U8G3-F1
#
_cell.length_a   1.000
_cell.length_b   1.000
_cell.length_c   1.000
_cell.angle_alpha   90.00
_cell.angle_beta   90.00
_cell.angle_gamma   90.00
#
_symmetry.space_group_name_H-M   'P 1'
#
loop_
_entity.id
_entity.type
_entity.pdbx_description
1 polymer ?
#
loop_
_entity_poly.entity_id
_entity_poly.type
_entity_poly.pdbx_seq_one_letter_code
_entity_poly.pdbx_strand_id
1 'polypeptide(L)'
;MAVQAVSELATGELVSVVTETKYEGRLRPITSNETGRYEKSGFAESDSIRIPAGLFICSRVPEPAYLPLHWSAHIHPEGQLYFCRDGSPRVVTEAYLYRPEILDRATRWIKRIEDIVANTNFPISDQTELFIELEDEDCAYYFVDHATHAQSWLEDTNTDDLGLPPVVSLSQLNIICEELYWSHLEHFPMHTGISPVTLDSLVCVFTHAICDQMTSRVSTFPYSKQECEAFVHLLKNSRDHISDGNIVCTVARLWSLVCRNRYLTHYGEECSRLSRDQAILYDPETKHQWVSTVTSRLTFKTSDRYRVQLDDVFVDHLVYTEQWKSMMTGCLRDWRGASHRAFFGLMLHIFLLALTSCPTLAVASASLFGASLLASTALVHKYEPLQGISATQAMNYLEAIQSPIFNFQFVALVFSLPHALHLWGTLVFLTNCVFMLATYYGAAFAAGISLVAFLANLALQWTTSERSNLSLTWIRAKFWGKNPRNQDECFTSAV
;
A
#
# COMPACT_ATOMS: atom_id res chain seq x y z
N MET A 1 -12.84 71.30 -51.85
CA MET A 1 -14.19 70.73 -51.74
C MET A 1 -14.50 70.61 -50.27
N ALA A 2 -15.08 71.68 -49.73
CA ALA A 2 -15.76 71.68 -48.46
C ALA A 2 -17.15 71.04 -48.62
N VAL A 3 -17.90 70.97 -47.51
CA VAL A 3 -19.27 70.44 -47.27
C VAL A 3 -19.19 69.04 -46.60
N GLN A 4 -19.59 68.82 -45.34
CA GLN A 4 -20.36 69.61 -44.38
C GLN A 4 -20.18 69.05 -42.96
N ALA A 5 -20.30 69.91 -41.96
CA ALA A 5 -20.27 69.60 -40.54
C ALA A 5 -21.67 69.65 -39.91
N VAL A 6 -21.75 69.12 -38.68
CA VAL A 6 -22.70 69.42 -37.58
C VAL A 6 -24.02 68.63 -37.51
N SER A 7 -24.12 67.80 -36.47
CA SER A 7 -25.31 67.66 -35.61
C SER A 7 -24.93 66.92 -34.31
N GLU A 8 -24.61 67.69 -33.26
CA GLU A 8 -24.68 67.22 -31.86
C GLU A 8 -26.15 67.02 -31.45
N LEU A 9 -26.47 65.93 -30.73
CA LEU A 9 -27.18 66.00 -29.43
C LEU A 9 -27.32 64.60 -28.79
N ALA A 10 -26.69 64.45 -27.63
CA ALA A 10 -27.20 63.79 -26.43
C ALA A 10 -27.98 62.47 -26.54
N THR A 11 -27.33 61.37 -26.14
CA THR A 11 -27.88 60.41 -25.16
C THR A 11 -26.72 59.81 -24.38
N GLY A 12 -26.63 60.14 -23.09
CA GLY A 12 -25.62 59.59 -22.20
C GLY A 12 -25.90 58.13 -21.88
N GLU A 13 -24.85 57.31 -21.97
CA GLU A 13 -24.79 56.03 -21.27
C GLU A 13 -23.80 56.16 -20.12
N LEU A 14 -24.31 55.90 -18.91
CA LEU A 14 -23.51 55.71 -17.72
C LEU A 14 -22.55 54.54 -17.96
N VAL A 15 -21.29 54.85 -18.18
CA VAL A 15 -20.21 53.89 -17.99
C VAL A 15 -20.15 53.59 -16.50
N SER A 16 -20.71 52.44 -16.10
CA SER A 16 -20.45 51.85 -14.79
C SER A 16 -18.96 51.50 -14.74
N VAL A 17 -18.17 52.36 -14.12
CA VAL A 17 -16.79 52.06 -13.76
C VAL A 17 -16.82 50.97 -12.71
N VAL A 18 -16.77 49.71 -13.15
CA VAL A 18 -16.35 48.60 -12.30
C VAL A 18 -14.84 48.77 -12.16
N THR A 19 -14.42 49.36 -11.05
CA THR A 19 -13.04 49.29 -10.60
C THR A 19 -12.71 47.83 -10.31
N GLU A 20 -12.19 47.10 -11.30
CA GLU A 20 -11.47 45.85 -11.06
C GLU A 20 -10.24 46.18 -10.21
N THR A 21 -10.34 45.96 -8.90
CA THR A 21 -9.15 45.77 -8.07
C THR A 21 -8.43 44.55 -8.62
N LYS A 22 -7.37 44.80 -9.39
CA LYS A 22 -6.50 43.77 -9.95
C LYS A 22 -5.85 43.02 -8.79
N TYR A 23 -6.39 41.86 -8.44
CA TYR A 23 -5.75 40.97 -7.49
C TYR A 23 -4.44 40.47 -8.11
N GLU A 24 -3.31 40.67 -7.44
CA GLU A 24 -1.99 40.33 -8.00
C GLU A 24 -1.73 38.82 -8.04
N GLY A 25 -2.35 38.04 -7.15
CA GLY A 25 -2.25 36.58 -7.10
C GLY A 25 -3.38 35.79 -7.76
N ARG A 26 -3.12 34.51 -8.01
CA ARG A 26 -4.03 33.51 -8.56
C ARG A 26 -4.66 32.65 -7.45
N LEU A 27 -5.91 32.25 -7.66
CA LEU A 27 -6.59 31.24 -6.86
C LEU A 27 -6.27 29.85 -7.45
N ARG A 28 -5.74 28.93 -6.64
CA ARG A 28 -5.26 27.61 -7.08
C ARG A 28 -6.10 26.48 -6.45
N PRO A 29 -6.77 25.63 -7.23
CA PRO A 29 -7.45 24.47 -6.66
C PRO A 29 -6.39 23.46 -6.18
N ILE A 30 -6.59 22.90 -4.98
CA ILE A 30 -5.72 21.85 -4.41
C ILE A 30 -6.56 20.75 -3.78
N THR A 31 -5.93 19.64 -3.39
CA THR A 31 -6.59 18.57 -2.63
C THR A 31 -6.24 18.63 -1.15
N SER A 32 -6.99 17.93 -0.30
CA SER A 32 -6.69 17.86 1.14
C SER A 32 -5.36 17.14 1.42
N ASN A 33 -4.88 16.32 0.49
CA ASN A 33 -3.61 15.60 0.57
C ASN A 33 -2.40 16.45 0.16
N GLU A 34 -2.60 17.57 -0.55
CA GLU A 34 -1.54 18.43 -1.09
C GLU A 34 -1.17 19.62 -0.20
N THR A 35 -1.74 19.73 1.00
CA THR A 35 -1.53 20.86 1.93
C THR A 35 -0.11 20.97 2.50
N GLY A 36 0.80 20.05 2.15
CA GLY A 36 2.20 20.05 2.63
C GLY A 36 2.33 19.99 4.16
N ARG A 37 1.28 19.58 4.87
CA ARG A 37 1.17 19.67 6.34
C ARG A 37 2.38 19.08 7.09
N TYR A 38 2.85 17.91 6.66
CA TYR A 38 4.00 17.22 7.28
C TYR A 38 5.36 17.65 6.71
N GLU A 39 5.38 18.50 5.69
CA GLU A 39 6.59 18.99 5.00
C GLU A 39 7.03 20.37 5.50
N LYS A 40 6.20 21.02 6.33
CA LYS A 40 6.49 22.33 6.94
C LYS A 40 7.77 22.26 7.77
N SER A 41 8.75 23.08 7.41
CA SER A 41 10.02 23.23 8.14
C SER A 41 10.16 24.64 8.69
N GLY A 42 10.60 24.75 9.95
CA GLY A 42 10.77 26.02 10.64
C GLY A 42 11.49 25.84 11.97
N PHE A 43 12.03 26.94 12.49
CA PHE A 43 12.70 26.96 13.79
C PHE A 43 11.85 27.75 14.78
N ALA A 44 11.65 27.18 15.96
CA ALA A 44 11.11 27.90 17.10
C ALA A 44 12.28 28.49 17.90
N GLU A 45 12.27 29.80 18.10
CA GLU A 45 13.21 30.46 19.02
C GLU A 45 12.69 30.32 20.45
N SER A 46 13.51 29.77 21.33
CA SER A 46 13.22 29.69 22.76
C SER A 46 13.77 30.92 23.47
N ASP A 47 12.91 31.63 24.20
CA ASP A 47 13.34 32.73 25.07
C ASP A 47 12.84 32.54 26.51
N SER A 48 13.56 33.10 27.47
CA SER A 48 13.16 33.11 28.86
C SER A 48 12.06 34.15 29.09
N ILE A 49 10.85 33.68 29.39
CA ILE A 49 9.71 34.57 29.63
C ILE A 49 9.55 34.76 31.14
N ARG A 50 9.38 36.03 31.56
CA ARG A 50 9.02 36.35 32.95
C ARG A 50 7.62 35.82 33.23
N ILE A 51 7.48 34.91 34.20
CA ILE A 51 6.18 34.39 34.67
C ILE A 51 5.62 35.38 35.70
N PRO A 52 4.55 36.14 35.40
CA PRO A 52 3.92 37.02 36.38
C PRO A 52 3.31 36.22 37.53
N ALA A 53 3.28 36.80 38.73
CA ALA A 53 2.62 36.18 39.88
C ALA A 53 1.14 35.97 39.57
N GLY A 54 0.67 34.73 39.71
CA GLY A 54 -0.71 34.36 39.44
C GLY A 54 -1.07 34.07 37.98
N LEU A 55 -0.09 34.08 37.06
CA LEU A 55 -0.29 33.54 35.72
C LEU A 55 -0.80 32.09 35.84
N PHE A 56 -1.84 31.74 35.07
CA PHE A 56 -2.53 30.44 35.08
C PHE A 56 -3.50 30.14 36.24
N ILE A 57 -3.68 31.05 37.21
CA ILE A 57 -4.62 30.80 38.32
C ILE A 57 -6.09 30.85 37.86
N CYS A 58 -6.43 31.79 36.97
CA CYS A 58 -7.83 32.01 36.53
C CYS A 58 -8.09 31.58 35.08
N SER A 59 -7.07 31.55 34.23
CA SER A 59 -7.16 31.05 32.86
C SER A 59 -5.80 30.54 32.38
N ARG A 60 -5.80 29.48 31.55
CA ARG A 60 -4.68 29.24 30.65
C ARG A 60 -4.62 30.45 29.70
N VAL A 61 -3.41 30.93 29.38
CA VAL A 61 -3.08 32.19 28.67
C VAL A 61 -4.27 32.81 27.92
N PRO A 62 -4.63 34.10 28.13
CA PRO A 62 -5.70 34.72 27.36
C PRO A 62 -5.42 34.57 25.86
N GLU A 63 -6.39 34.02 25.12
CA GLU A 63 -6.36 34.07 23.65
C GLU A 63 -6.13 35.53 23.25
N PRO A 64 -5.21 35.81 22.32
CA PRO A 64 -4.89 37.19 21.99
C PRO A 64 -6.14 37.87 21.44
N ALA A 65 -6.48 39.02 22.04
CA ALA A 65 -7.79 39.67 21.98
C ALA A 65 -8.18 40.29 20.62
N TYR A 66 -7.55 39.90 19.51
CA TYR A 66 -7.78 40.46 18.18
C TYR A 66 -8.24 39.45 17.12
N LEU A 67 -8.48 38.18 17.47
CA LEU A 67 -9.23 37.29 16.57
C LEU A 67 -10.61 37.92 16.29
N PRO A 68 -11.00 38.13 15.02
CA PRO A 68 -12.27 38.75 14.72
C PRO A 68 -13.45 37.91 15.21
N LEU A 69 -14.61 38.55 15.34
CA LEU A 69 -15.84 37.86 15.69
C LEU A 69 -16.07 36.66 14.75
N HIS A 70 -16.52 35.53 15.30
CA HIS A 70 -16.74 34.24 14.63
C HIS A 70 -15.51 33.40 14.31
N TRP A 71 -14.29 33.87 14.60
CA TRP A 71 -13.10 33.03 14.51
C TRP A 71 -12.80 32.31 15.83
N SER A 72 -12.47 31.03 15.76
CA SER A 72 -12.00 30.21 16.86
C SER A 72 -10.67 29.53 16.50
N ALA A 73 -9.80 29.40 17.50
CA ALA A 73 -8.54 28.68 17.37
C ALA A 73 -8.72 27.24 17.86
N HIS A 74 -8.17 26.29 17.12
CA HIS A 74 -8.25 24.86 17.42
C HIS A 74 -6.87 24.21 17.32
N ILE A 75 -6.61 23.23 18.19
CA ILE A 75 -5.34 22.50 18.23
C ILE A 75 -5.62 21.06 17.86
N HIS A 76 -5.09 20.62 16.72
CA HIS A 76 -5.17 19.23 16.26
C HIS A 76 -4.60 18.24 17.30
N PRO A 77 -5.04 16.97 17.35
CA PRO A 77 -4.48 15.97 18.28
C PRO A 77 -2.95 15.80 18.20
N GLU A 78 -2.36 16.03 17.04
CA GLU A 78 -0.89 16.01 16.82
C GLU A 78 -0.18 17.33 17.21
N GLY A 79 -0.92 18.36 17.61
CA GLY A 79 -0.39 19.63 18.11
C GLY A 79 -0.42 20.81 17.13
N GLN A 80 -0.80 20.60 15.87
CA GLN A 80 -0.90 21.68 14.88
C GLN A 80 -2.05 22.65 15.20
N LEU A 81 -1.75 23.95 15.23
CA LEU A 81 -2.74 25.01 15.38
C LEU A 81 -3.42 25.30 14.04
N TYR A 82 -4.74 25.47 14.06
CA TYR A 82 -5.53 25.94 12.93
C TYR A 82 -6.69 26.81 13.41
N PHE A 83 -7.34 27.50 12.47
CA PHE A 83 -8.41 28.45 12.76
C PHE A 83 -9.66 28.11 11.96
N CYS A 84 -10.81 28.32 12.58
CA CYS A 84 -12.12 28.12 11.98
C CYS A 84 -12.94 29.40 12.10
N ARG A 85 -13.62 29.79 11.02
CA ARG A 85 -14.61 30.88 11.00
C ARG A 85 -16.00 30.28 10.87
N ASP A 86 -16.84 30.48 11.88
CA ASP A 86 -18.26 30.14 11.77
C ASP A 86 -18.95 31.03 10.73
N GLY A 87 -19.72 30.41 9.84
CA GLY A 87 -20.37 31.06 8.70
C GLY A 87 -20.98 30.03 7.74
N SER A 88 -21.58 30.51 6.64
CA SER A 88 -22.07 29.69 5.53
C SER A 88 -21.49 30.27 4.22
N PRO A 89 -20.40 29.69 3.68
CA PRO A 89 -19.69 28.50 4.15
C PRO A 89 -18.83 28.78 5.40
N ARG A 90 -18.60 27.73 6.19
CA ARG A 90 -17.58 27.74 7.25
C ARG A 90 -16.19 27.81 6.60
N VAL A 91 -15.23 28.48 7.22
CA VAL A 91 -13.87 28.58 6.65
C VAL A 91 -12.85 28.02 7.61
N VAL A 92 -11.94 27.19 7.10
CA VAL A 92 -10.83 26.63 7.86
C VAL A 92 -9.50 26.96 7.21
N THR A 93 -8.49 27.27 8.04
CA THR A 93 -7.13 27.55 7.58
C THR A 93 -6.09 27.23 8.64
N GLU A 94 -4.91 26.78 8.19
CA GLU A 94 -3.72 26.65 9.04
C GLU A 94 -2.87 27.92 9.09
N ALA A 95 -3.25 28.97 8.35
CA ALA A 95 -2.54 30.25 8.37
C ALA A 95 -2.54 30.82 9.79
N TYR A 96 -1.38 31.31 10.27
CA TYR A 96 -1.24 31.81 11.63
C TYR A 96 -1.92 33.18 11.80
N LEU A 97 -3.24 33.18 12.00
CA LEU A 97 -4.09 34.38 12.06
C LEU A 97 -3.79 35.32 13.22
N TYR A 98 -2.94 34.89 14.15
CA TYR A 98 -2.35 35.74 15.17
C TYR A 98 -1.38 36.80 14.59
N ARG A 99 -1.03 36.74 13.30
CA ARG A 99 -0.35 37.84 12.60
C ARG A 99 -1.39 38.68 11.84
N PRO A 100 -1.58 39.97 12.17
CA PRO A 100 -2.57 40.83 11.51
C PRO A 100 -2.41 40.90 9.98
N GLU A 101 -1.18 40.86 9.48
CA GLU A 101 -0.88 40.85 8.03
C GLU A 101 -1.43 39.58 7.35
N ILE A 102 -1.30 38.42 8.01
CA ILE A 102 -1.81 37.14 7.51
C ILE A 102 -3.33 37.13 7.57
N LEU A 103 -3.92 37.67 8.64
CA LEU A 103 -5.36 37.77 8.81
C LEU A 103 -6.02 38.66 7.73
N ASP A 104 -5.42 39.82 7.42
CA ASP A 104 -5.91 40.70 6.35
C ASP A 104 -5.84 39.98 4.98
N ARG A 105 -4.72 39.32 4.69
CA ARG A 105 -4.56 38.52 3.47
C ARG A 105 -5.59 37.41 3.36
N ALA A 106 -5.80 36.61 4.42
CA ALA A 106 -6.81 35.56 4.47
C ALA A 106 -8.21 36.15 4.22
N THR A 107 -8.55 37.24 4.91
CA THR A 107 -9.86 37.89 4.77
C THR A 107 -10.11 38.40 3.34
N ARG A 108 -9.09 38.96 2.68
CA ARG A 108 -9.18 39.39 1.28
C ARG A 108 -9.47 38.22 0.33
N TRP A 109 -8.78 37.09 0.53
CA TRP A 109 -8.98 35.89 -0.28
C TRP A 109 -10.34 35.23 -0.05
N ILE A 110 -10.76 35.12 1.21
CA ILE A 110 -12.09 34.61 1.57
C ILE A 110 -13.18 35.43 0.88
N LYS A 111 -13.09 36.77 0.99
CA LYS A 111 -14.05 37.67 0.35
C LYS A 111 -14.09 37.49 -1.17
N ARG A 112 -12.92 37.35 -1.81
CA ARG A 112 -12.84 37.10 -3.25
C ARG A 112 -13.53 35.79 -3.64
N ILE A 113 -13.35 34.73 -2.84
CA ILE A 113 -14.00 33.42 -3.07
C ILE A 113 -15.52 33.53 -2.88
N GLU A 114 -15.98 34.20 -1.81
CA GLU A 114 -17.40 34.46 -1.56
C GLU A 114 -18.05 35.27 -2.70
N ASP A 115 -17.35 36.29 -3.22
CA ASP A 115 -17.80 37.08 -4.37
C ASP A 115 -17.90 36.21 -5.64
N ILE A 116 -16.95 35.29 -5.87
CA ILE A 116 -17.00 34.35 -7.01
C ILE A 116 -18.22 33.42 -6.88
N VAL A 117 -18.40 32.80 -5.72
CA VAL A 117 -19.53 31.90 -5.43
C VAL A 117 -20.87 32.61 -5.67
N ALA A 118 -21.01 33.84 -5.18
CA ALA A 118 -22.23 34.64 -5.34
C ALA A 118 -22.53 34.94 -6.81
N ASN A 119 -21.49 35.09 -7.65
CA ASN A 119 -21.63 35.39 -9.07
C ASN A 119 -21.85 34.13 -9.94
N THR A 120 -21.35 32.96 -9.52
CA THR A 120 -21.43 31.71 -10.29
C THR A 120 -22.61 30.81 -9.94
N ASN A 121 -23.43 31.17 -8.93
CA ASN A 121 -24.49 30.32 -8.36
C ASN A 121 -23.96 28.93 -7.94
N PHE A 122 -22.73 28.87 -7.44
CA PHE A 122 -22.15 27.63 -6.93
C PHE A 122 -22.97 27.11 -5.73
N PRO A 123 -23.35 25.82 -5.70
CA PRO A 123 -24.21 25.29 -4.65
C PRO A 123 -23.46 25.22 -3.33
N ILE A 124 -23.74 26.16 -2.42
CA ILE A 124 -23.25 26.13 -1.03
C ILE A 124 -24.40 25.73 -0.11
N SER A 125 -24.14 24.72 0.72
CA SER A 125 -25.02 24.30 1.81
C SER A 125 -24.46 24.80 3.15
N ASP A 126 -25.30 24.82 4.20
CA ASP A 126 -24.84 25.06 5.57
C ASP A 126 -23.92 23.93 6.11
N GLN A 127 -23.69 22.88 5.32
CA GLN A 127 -22.77 21.78 5.60
C GLN A 127 -21.49 21.86 4.76
N THR A 128 -21.32 22.96 4.01
CA THR A 128 -20.15 23.20 3.18
C THR A 128 -19.09 23.97 3.97
N GLU A 129 -17.87 23.47 3.91
CA GLU A 129 -16.68 24.08 4.50
C GLU A 129 -15.67 24.42 3.40
N LEU A 130 -15.11 25.63 3.46
CA LEU A 130 -14.05 26.13 2.60
C LEU A 130 -12.73 26.02 3.34
N PHE A 131 -11.76 25.33 2.75
CA PHE A 131 -10.38 25.42 3.19
C PHE A 131 -9.62 26.43 2.35
N ILE A 132 -8.77 27.23 3.00
CA ILE A 132 -7.79 28.08 2.32
C ILE A 132 -6.39 27.90 2.89
N GLU A 133 -5.41 27.96 2.00
CA GLU A 133 -3.99 28.02 2.34
C GLU A 133 -3.36 29.21 1.60
N LEU A 134 -2.69 30.06 2.37
CA LEU A 134 -2.01 31.23 1.82
C LEU A 134 -0.63 30.82 1.31
N GLU A 135 -0.41 31.02 0.03
CA GLU A 135 0.89 30.92 -0.62
C GLU A 135 1.46 32.33 -0.81
N ASP A 136 2.69 32.50 -1.30
CA ASP A 136 3.40 33.79 -1.33
C ASP A 136 2.51 34.96 -1.78
N GLU A 137 2.10 34.97 -3.05
CA GLU A 137 1.09 35.91 -3.58
C GLU A 137 -0.24 35.22 -3.90
N ASP A 138 -0.25 33.89 -4.00
CA ASP A 138 -1.39 33.08 -4.41
C ASP A 138 -2.19 32.56 -3.20
N CYS A 139 -3.36 31.97 -3.47
CA CYS A 139 -4.16 31.29 -2.46
C CYS A 139 -4.62 29.95 -2.99
N ALA A 140 -4.28 28.88 -2.27
CA ALA A 140 -4.81 27.56 -2.53
C ALA A 140 -6.15 27.35 -1.81
N TYR A 141 -7.06 26.60 -2.41
CA TYR A 141 -8.39 26.36 -1.84
C TYR A 141 -9.02 25.03 -2.26
N TYR A 142 -10.02 24.61 -1.49
CA TYR A 142 -11.00 23.60 -1.87
C TYR A 142 -12.26 23.70 -1.01
N PHE A 143 -13.35 23.10 -1.47
CA PHE A 143 -14.60 22.96 -0.72
C PHE A 143 -14.83 21.52 -0.29
N VAL A 144 -15.47 21.34 0.86
CA VAL A 144 -15.84 20.06 1.45
C VAL A 144 -17.29 20.12 1.85
N ASP A 145 -18.09 19.11 1.49
CA ASP A 145 -19.48 19.04 1.92
C ASP A 145 -19.70 17.86 2.88
N HIS A 146 -20.11 18.16 4.11
CA HIS A 146 -20.40 17.16 5.14
C HIS A 146 -21.69 16.37 4.88
N ALA A 147 -22.57 16.83 3.98
CA ALA A 147 -23.77 16.08 3.63
C ALA A 147 -23.48 14.95 2.62
N THR A 148 -22.65 15.23 1.62
CA THR A 148 -22.27 14.26 0.58
C THR A 148 -20.97 13.52 0.87
N HIS A 149 -20.21 13.95 1.87
CA HIS A 149 -18.88 13.45 2.19
C HIS A 149 -17.91 13.54 1.01
N ALA A 150 -17.90 14.67 0.28
CA ALA A 150 -17.07 14.84 -0.91
C ALA A 150 -16.34 16.19 -0.94
N GLN A 151 -15.16 16.21 -1.56
CA GLN A 151 -14.42 17.42 -1.91
C GLN A 151 -14.82 17.94 -3.30
N SER A 152 -14.85 19.27 -3.47
CA SER A 152 -15.17 19.94 -4.74
C SER A 152 -14.40 21.26 -4.93
N TRP A 153 -14.44 21.82 -6.15
CA TRP A 153 -13.72 23.02 -6.57
C TRP A 153 -14.65 23.96 -7.36
N LEU A 154 -14.31 25.25 -7.45
CA LEU A 154 -15.12 26.25 -8.18
C LEU A 154 -14.95 26.15 -9.70
N GLU A 155 -13.77 25.71 -10.13
CA GLU A 155 -13.36 25.66 -11.52
C GLU A 155 -13.37 24.22 -12.03
N ASP A 156 -13.76 24.03 -13.30
CA ASP A 156 -13.60 22.74 -13.98
C ASP A 156 -12.11 22.39 -14.03
N THR A 157 -11.74 21.31 -13.34
CA THR A 157 -10.34 20.89 -13.17
C THR A 157 -10.17 19.43 -13.56
N ASN A 158 -9.05 19.07 -14.20
CA ASN A 158 -8.74 17.67 -14.48
C ASN A 158 -8.12 16.98 -13.26
N THR A 159 -8.29 15.67 -13.17
CA THR A 159 -7.66 14.85 -12.12
C THR A 159 -6.14 14.98 -12.11
N ASP A 160 -5.52 15.06 -13.29
CA ASP A 160 -4.06 15.17 -13.45
C ASP A 160 -3.54 16.50 -12.90
N ASP A 161 -4.28 17.59 -13.09
CA ASP A 161 -3.93 18.94 -12.60
C ASP A 161 -4.00 19.03 -11.07
N LEU A 162 -4.80 18.16 -10.44
CA LEU A 162 -4.97 18.02 -8.99
C LEU A 162 -4.09 16.92 -8.36
N GLY A 163 -3.21 16.29 -9.15
CA GLY A 163 -2.38 15.18 -8.67
C GLY A 163 -3.18 13.93 -8.26
N LEU A 164 -4.44 13.80 -8.71
CA LEU A 164 -5.29 12.66 -8.39
C LEU A 164 -4.93 11.45 -9.26
N PRO A 165 -5.08 10.21 -8.72
CA PRO A 165 -4.75 9.03 -9.47
C PRO A 165 -5.78 8.79 -10.60
N PRO A 166 -5.40 8.07 -11.67
CA PRO A 166 -6.26 7.90 -12.85
C PRO A 166 -7.52 7.09 -12.52
N VAL A 167 -8.66 7.51 -13.05
CA VAL A 167 -9.97 6.87 -12.80
C VAL A 167 -10.55 6.23 -14.06
N VAL A 168 -11.29 5.14 -13.88
CA VAL A 168 -12.02 4.45 -14.96
C VAL A 168 -13.48 4.89 -15.06
N SER A 169 -14.04 5.51 -14.00
CA SER A 169 -15.43 5.95 -13.95
C SER A 169 -15.65 7.12 -12.98
N LEU A 170 -16.82 7.77 -13.07
CA LEU A 170 -17.25 8.77 -12.09
C LEU A 170 -17.53 8.19 -10.70
N SER A 171 -17.92 6.91 -10.61
CA SER A 171 -18.10 6.21 -9.33
C SER A 171 -16.77 6.08 -8.60
N GLN A 172 -15.69 5.74 -9.33
CA GLN A 172 -14.35 5.69 -8.77
C GLN A 172 -13.83 7.07 -8.36
N LEU A 173 -14.11 8.11 -9.16
CA LEU A 173 -13.80 9.49 -8.79
C LEU A 173 -14.51 9.90 -7.50
N ASN A 174 -15.78 9.51 -7.32
CA ASN A 174 -16.51 9.80 -6.08
C ASN A 174 -15.84 9.17 -4.85
N ILE A 175 -15.31 7.94 -4.97
CA ILE A 175 -14.55 7.29 -3.88
C ILE A 175 -13.28 8.09 -3.53
N ILE A 176 -12.59 8.65 -4.53
CA ILE A 176 -11.42 9.52 -4.29
C ILE A 176 -11.85 10.82 -3.61
N CYS A 177 -12.91 11.48 -4.07
CA CYS A 177 -13.42 12.69 -3.44
C CYS A 177 -13.88 12.44 -1.99
N GLU A 178 -14.40 11.24 -1.70
CA GLU A 178 -14.71 10.80 -0.34
C GLU A 178 -13.45 10.55 0.50
N GLU A 179 -12.41 9.93 -0.06
CA GLU A 179 -11.10 9.82 0.60
C GLU A 179 -10.55 11.20 0.99
N LEU A 180 -10.65 12.17 0.09
CA LEU A 180 -10.19 13.55 0.32
C LEU A 180 -11.03 14.26 1.39
N TYR A 181 -12.34 14.04 1.43
CA TYR A 181 -13.22 14.51 2.51
C TYR A 181 -12.76 13.98 3.87
N TRP A 182 -12.50 12.67 3.97
CA TRP A 182 -12.04 12.07 5.22
C TRP A 182 -10.65 12.57 5.61
N SER A 183 -9.77 12.81 4.64
CA SER A 183 -8.44 13.37 4.91
C SER A 183 -8.53 14.82 5.41
N HIS A 184 -9.48 15.61 4.92
CA HIS A 184 -9.77 16.94 5.47
C HIS A 184 -10.27 16.86 6.93
N LEU A 185 -11.20 15.96 7.24
CA LEU A 185 -11.65 15.74 8.62
C LEU A 185 -10.55 15.22 9.54
N GLU A 186 -9.63 14.40 9.03
CA GLU A 186 -8.44 13.98 9.77
C GLU A 186 -7.59 15.20 10.12
N HIS A 187 -7.35 16.12 9.18
CA HIS A 187 -6.54 17.32 9.38
C HIS A 187 -7.20 18.36 10.29
N PHE A 188 -8.53 18.49 10.27
CA PHE A 188 -9.30 19.51 11.02
C PHE A 188 -10.47 18.92 11.82
N PRO A 189 -10.21 18.12 12.87
CA PRO A 189 -11.24 17.34 13.53
C PRO A 189 -11.89 18.02 14.74
N MET A 190 -11.34 19.14 15.24
CA MET A 190 -11.69 19.69 16.57
C MET A 190 -12.87 20.66 16.58
N HIS A 191 -13.38 21.07 15.42
CA HIS A 191 -14.48 22.04 15.30
C HIS A 191 -15.77 21.42 14.78
N THR A 192 -15.75 20.10 14.50
CA THR A 192 -16.89 19.34 14.00
C THR A 192 -16.99 17.98 14.69
N GLY A 193 -18.19 17.41 14.71
CA GLY A 193 -18.44 16.06 15.20
C GLY A 193 -18.81 15.12 14.06
N ILE A 194 -18.83 13.82 14.32
CA ILE A 194 -19.30 12.83 13.34
C ILE A 194 -20.68 12.29 13.71
N SER A 195 -21.44 11.86 12.70
CA SER A 195 -22.71 11.17 12.90
C SER A 195 -22.49 9.77 13.51
N PRO A 196 -23.35 9.31 14.44
CA PRO A 196 -23.33 7.92 14.92
C PRO A 196 -23.41 6.89 13.78
N VAL A 197 -24.13 7.21 12.70
CA VAL A 197 -24.30 6.35 11.53
C VAL A 197 -22.99 6.12 10.79
N THR A 198 -22.13 7.15 10.73
CA THR A 198 -20.81 7.08 10.10
C THR A 198 -19.89 6.13 10.86
N LEU A 199 -19.88 6.22 12.19
CA LEU A 199 -19.09 5.34 13.05
C LEU A 199 -19.60 3.90 12.97
N ASP A 200 -20.92 3.70 13.01
CA ASP A 200 -21.53 2.37 12.96
C ASP A 200 -21.30 1.69 11.61
N SER A 201 -21.37 2.44 10.51
CA SER A 201 -20.99 1.97 9.18
C SER A 201 -19.55 1.48 9.14
N LEU A 202 -18.61 2.21 9.77
CA LEU A 202 -17.21 1.81 9.84
C LEU A 202 -17.02 0.52 10.65
N VAL A 203 -17.71 0.39 11.78
CA VAL A 203 -17.73 -0.87 12.57
C VAL A 203 -18.20 -2.05 11.71
N CYS A 204 -19.22 -1.85 10.89
CA CYS A 204 -19.72 -2.88 9.97
C CYS A 204 -18.68 -3.26 8.91
N VAL A 205 -17.98 -2.29 8.31
CA VAL A 205 -16.92 -2.53 7.32
C VAL A 205 -15.80 -3.40 7.92
N PHE A 206 -15.28 -3.04 9.09
CA PHE A 206 -14.23 -3.84 9.74
C PHE A 206 -14.74 -5.21 10.23
N THR A 207 -16.00 -5.30 10.66
CA THR A 207 -16.62 -6.59 11.02
C THR A 207 -16.73 -7.52 9.81
N HIS A 208 -17.13 -6.99 8.66
CA HIS A 208 -17.13 -7.73 7.40
C HIS A 208 -15.71 -8.20 7.03
N ALA A 209 -14.71 -7.32 7.15
CA ALA A 209 -13.32 -7.66 6.87
C ALA A 209 -12.79 -8.82 7.74
N ILE A 210 -13.19 -8.89 9.01
CA ILE A 210 -12.86 -10.02 9.90
C ILE A 210 -13.46 -11.32 9.34
N CYS A 211 -14.74 -11.30 8.95
CA CYS A 211 -15.42 -12.47 8.40
C CYS A 211 -14.77 -12.93 7.09
N ASP A 212 -14.50 -11.99 6.18
CA ASP A 212 -13.85 -12.27 4.90
C ASP A 212 -12.48 -12.93 5.12
N GLN A 213 -11.63 -12.40 6.00
CA GLN A 213 -10.32 -13.00 6.30
C GLN A 213 -10.39 -14.36 7.00
N MET A 214 -11.44 -14.60 7.80
CA MET A 214 -11.66 -15.90 8.43
C MET A 214 -12.13 -16.96 7.43
N THR A 215 -12.81 -16.55 6.37
CA THR A 215 -13.45 -17.45 5.40
C THR A 215 -12.71 -17.53 4.06
N SER A 216 -11.82 -16.58 3.77
CA SER A 216 -11.05 -16.45 2.53
C SER A 216 -9.57 -16.20 2.78
N ARG A 217 -8.70 -16.91 2.06
CA ARG A 217 -7.24 -16.72 2.09
C ARG A 217 -6.75 -15.58 1.18
N VAL A 218 -7.64 -15.08 0.34
CA VAL A 218 -7.36 -14.08 -0.70
C VAL A 218 -8.14 -12.79 -0.49
N SER A 219 -8.52 -12.52 0.77
CA SER A 219 -9.13 -11.25 1.17
C SER A 219 -8.34 -10.06 0.62
N THR A 220 -9.06 -9.05 0.13
CA THR A 220 -8.52 -7.83 -0.43
C THR A 220 -8.45 -6.69 0.60
N PHE A 221 -8.79 -6.95 1.87
CA PHE A 221 -8.74 -5.94 2.92
C PHE A 221 -7.29 -5.70 3.39
N PRO A 222 -6.86 -4.45 3.65
CA PRO A 222 -5.45 -4.13 3.84
C PRO A 222 -4.90 -4.50 5.22
N TYR A 223 -5.78 -4.73 6.20
CA TYR A 223 -5.43 -5.05 7.59
C TYR A 223 -5.59 -6.53 7.90
N SER A 224 -4.75 -7.04 8.79
CA SER A 224 -4.91 -8.38 9.35
C SER A 224 -6.17 -8.50 10.20
N LYS A 225 -6.64 -9.72 10.40
CA LYS A 225 -7.76 -10.04 11.29
C LYS A 225 -7.57 -9.41 12.68
N GLN A 226 -6.37 -9.53 13.26
CA GLN A 226 -6.06 -9.04 14.60
C GLN A 226 -6.15 -7.52 14.68
N GLU A 227 -5.66 -6.81 13.65
CA GLU A 227 -5.78 -5.36 13.55
C GLU A 227 -7.26 -4.95 13.40
N CYS A 228 -8.03 -5.64 12.55
CA CYS A 228 -9.46 -5.38 12.40
C CYS A 228 -10.23 -5.58 13.71
N GLU A 229 -9.95 -6.64 14.48
CA GLU A 229 -10.55 -6.87 15.79
C GLU A 229 -10.23 -5.74 16.78
N ALA A 230 -8.98 -5.26 16.78
CA ALA A 230 -8.55 -4.13 17.60
C ALA A 230 -9.27 -2.82 17.20
N PHE A 231 -9.41 -2.56 15.89
CA PHE A 231 -10.15 -1.38 15.40
C PHE A 231 -11.64 -1.45 15.74
N VAL A 232 -12.30 -2.61 15.58
CA VAL A 232 -13.70 -2.77 15.97
C VAL A 232 -13.89 -2.49 17.47
N HIS A 233 -13.00 -2.97 18.32
CA HIS A 233 -13.04 -2.70 19.75
C HIS A 233 -12.88 -1.20 20.05
N LEU A 234 -11.89 -0.54 19.43
CA LEU A 234 -11.66 0.90 19.56
C LEU A 234 -12.90 1.71 19.13
N LEU A 235 -13.45 1.41 17.95
CA LEU A 235 -14.60 2.13 17.40
C LEU A 235 -15.85 1.97 18.27
N LYS A 236 -16.12 0.76 18.78
CA LYS A 236 -17.26 0.51 19.68
C LYS A 236 -17.15 1.30 20.98
N ASN A 237 -15.95 1.40 21.56
CA ASN A 237 -15.71 2.17 22.78
C ASN A 237 -15.78 3.68 22.58
N SER A 238 -15.75 4.14 21.32
CA SER A 238 -15.76 5.56 20.96
C SER A 238 -17.18 6.11 20.71
N ARG A 239 -18.22 5.27 20.75
CA ARG A 239 -19.62 5.63 20.44
C ARG A 239 -20.17 6.79 21.27
N ASP A 240 -19.76 6.90 22.53
CA ASP A 240 -20.24 7.94 23.45
C ASP A 240 -19.46 9.27 23.31
N HIS A 241 -18.43 9.32 22.46
CA HIS A 241 -17.48 10.43 22.34
C HIS A 241 -17.35 10.93 20.88
N ILE A 242 -18.39 10.78 20.07
CA ILE A 242 -18.40 11.15 18.63
C ILE A 242 -18.21 12.65 18.33
N SER A 243 -18.32 13.50 19.35
CA SER A 243 -18.03 14.93 19.25
C SER A 243 -16.63 15.30 19.73
N ASP A 244 -15.85 14.34 20.24
CA ASP A 244 -14.46 14.54 20.62
C ASP A 244 -13.57 14.51 19.36
N GLY A 245 -12.81 15.57 19.13
CA GLY A 245 -12.00 15.68 17.92
C GLY A 245 -10.88 14.64 17.80
N ASN A 246 -10.41 14.02 18.90
CA ASN A 246 -9.46 12.90 18.79
C ASN A 246 -10.13 11.66 18.20
N ILE A 247 -11.40 11.43 18.55
CA ILE A 247 -12.21 10.35 17.99
C ILE A 247 -12.56 10.65 16.54
N VAL A 248 -12.95 11.88 16.22
CA VAL A 248 -13.21 12.31 14.83
C VAL A 248 -11.98 12.08 13.96
N CYS A 249 -10.80 12.51 14.41
CA CYS A 249 -9.52 12.28 13.72
C CYS A 249 -9.29 10.79 13.45
N THR A 250 -9.51 9.93 14.46
CA THR A 250 -9.33 8.48 14.34
C THR A 250 -10.29 7.85 13.35
N VAL A 251 -11.57 8.22 13.42
CA VAL A 251 -12.62 7.69 12.51
C VAL A 251 -12.37 8.16 11.09
N ALA A 252 -12.02 9.43 10.89
CA ALA A 252 -11.72 10.01 9.60
C ALA A 252 -10.51 9.31 8.95
N ARG A 253 -9.43 9.10 9.71
CA ARG A 253 -8.25 8.35 9.25
C ARG A 253 -8.60 6.94 8.76
N LEU A 254 -9.40 6.20 9.53
CA LEU A 254 -9.80 4.84 9.16
C LEU A 254 -10.73 4.82 7.95
N TRP A 255 -11.62 5.80 7.79
CA TRP A 255 -12.45 5.92 6.60
C TRP A 255 -11.64 6.29 5.35
N SER A 256 -10.68 7.21 5.45
CA SER A 256 -9.76 7.55 4.36
C SER A 256 -9.05 6.28 3.85
N LEU A 257 -8.55 5.44 4.76
CA LEU A 257 -7.94 4.15 4.42
C LEU A 257 -8.91 3.15 3.75
N VAL A 258 -10.17 3.11 4.19
CA VAL A 258 -11.22 2.28 3.56
C VAL A 258 -11.52 2.77 2.14
N CYS A 259 -11.67 4.09 1.94
CA CYS A 259 -11.88 4.69 0.62
C CYS A 259 -10.71 4.40 -0.31
N ARG A 260 -9.47 4.56 0.19
CA ARG A 260 -8.27 4.20 -0.55
C ARG A 260 -8.29 2.74 -1.00
N ASN A 261 -8.64 1.81 -0.10
CA ASN A 261 -8.75 0.40 -0.46
C ASN A 261 -9.86 0.13 -1.50
N ARG A 262 -11.00 0.81 -1.38
CA ARG A 262 -12.11 0.73 -2.35
C ARG A 262 -11.69 1.23 -3.73
N TYR A 263 -10.95 2.34 -3.78
CA TYR A 263 -10.36 2.85 -5.01
C TYR A 263 -9.44 1.81 -5.67
N LEU A 264 -8.49 1.25 -4.90
CA LEU A 264 -7.51 0.28 -5.38
C LEU A 264 -8.12 -1.06 -5.85
N THR A 265 -9.26 -1.45 -5.28
CA THR A 265 -9.98 -2.69 -5.62
C THR A 265 -11.06 -2.48 -6.67
N HIS A 266 -11.19 -1.28 -7.23
CA HIS A 266 -12.25 -0.92 -8.19
C HIS A 266 -13.64 -1.25 -7.63
N TYR A 267 -13.87 -0.87 -6.37
CA TYR A 267 -15.09 -1.20 -5.65
C TYR A 267 -16.33 -0.63 -6.33
N GLY A 268 -17.30 -1.50 -6.63
CA GLY A 268 -18.54 -1.12 -7.30
C GLY A 268 -18.44 -1.00 -8.83
N GLU A 269 -17.26 -1.24 -9.42
CA GLU A 269 -17.07 -1.28 -10.87
C GLU A 269 -17.40 -2.65 -11.47
N GLU A 270 -17.59 -2.69 -12.80
CA GLU A 270 -17.79 -3.93 -13.56
C GLU A 270 -16.60 -4.89 -13.40
N CYS A 271 -15.38 -4.36 -13.43
CA CYS A 271 -14.14 -5.11 -13.22
C CYS A 271 -13.56 -4.85 -11.83
N SER A 272 -14.30 -5.26 -10.79
CA SER A 272 -13.85 -5.19 -9.39
C SER A 272 -12.89 -6.33 -9.03
N ARG A 273 -11.90 -6.02 -8.19
CA ARG A 273 -11.01 -7.02 -7.60
C ARG A 273 -11.67 -7.67 -6.40
N LEU A 274 -12.04 -8.94 -6.54
CA LEU A 274 -12.68 -9.72 -5.48
C LEU A 274 -11.69 -10.64 -4.74
N SER A 275 -10.54 -10.92 -5.35
CA SER A 275 -9.47 -11.71 -4.75
C SER A 275 -8.14 -10.97 -4.90
N ARG A 276 -7.29 -11.05 -3.88
CA ARG A 276 -5.97 -10.40 -3.85
C ARG A 276 -5.08 -10.78 -5.04
N ASP A 277 -5.14 -12.04 -5.44
CA ASP A 277 -4.35 -12.66 -6.52
C ASP A 277 -4.93 -12.41 -7.93
N GLN A 278 -6.05 -11.67 -8.03
CA GLN A 278 -6.67 -11.32 -9.29
C GLN A 278 -6.06 -10.04 -9.88
N ALA A 279 -5.39 -10.19 -11.02
CA ALA A 279 -5.02 -9.05 -11.87
C ALA A 279 -6.27 -8.50 -12.57
N ILE A 280 -6.51 -7.20 -12.43
CA ILE A 280 -7.59 -6.45 -13.07
C ILE A 280 -7.05 -5.37 -14.01
N LEU A 281 -5.77 -4.99 -13.87
CA LEU A 281 -5.12 -4.04 -14.76
C LEU A 281 -4.45 -4.77 -15.93
N TYR A 282 -4.43 -4.11 -17.08
CA TYR A 282 -3.75 -4.65 -18.26
C TYR A 282 -2.23 -4.52 -18.11
N ASP A 283 -1.55 -5.66 -17.97
CA ASP A 283 -0.09 -5.75 -18.09
C ASP A 283 0.29 -6.25 -19.50
N PRO A 284 1.04 -5.49 -20.31
CA PRO A 284 1.49 -5.98 -21.62
C PRO A 284 2.31 -7.26 -21.47
N GLU A 285 1.96 -8.30 -22.23
CA GLU A 285 2.58 -9.63 -22.12
C GLU A 285 4.12 -9.59 -22.10
N THR A 286 4.71 -10.37 -21.18
CA THR A 286 6.16 -10.51 -21.06
C THR A 286 6.73 -11.21 -22.30
N LYS A 287 7.55 -10.49 -23.08
CA LYS A 287 8.01 -10.94 -24.40
C LYS A 287 9.05 -12.08 -24.39
N HIS A 288 9.63 -12.45 -23.24
CA HIS A 288 10.81 -13.33 -23.18
C HIS A 288 10.68 -14.50 -22.20
N GLN A 289 10.13 -15.61 -22.69
CA GLN A 289 9.96 -16.87 -21.94
C GLN A 289 11.19 -17.81 -21.95
N TRP A 290 12.20 -17.54 -22.79
CA TRP A 290 13.38 -18.43 -22.88
C TRP A 290 14.28 -18.34 -21.65
N VAL A 291 14.39 -17.15 -21.04
CA VAL A 291 15.20 -16.92 -19.83
C VAL A 291 14.67 -17.74 -18.67
N SER A 292 13.35 -17.77 -18.46
CA SER A 292 12.72 -18.58 -17.43
C SER A 292 13.02 -20.07 -17.62
N THR A 293 13.04 -20.56 -18.87
CA THR A 293 13.36 -21.96 -19.16
C THR A 293 14.81 -22.32 -18.78
N VAL A 294 15.77 -21.44 -19.09
CA VAL A 294 17.18 -21.67 -18.75
C VAL A 294 17.42 -21.57 -17.25
N THR A 295 16.90 -20.52 -16.60
CA THR A 295 17.06 -20.31 -15.15
C THR A 295 16.37 -21.41 -14.34
N SER A 296 15.18 -21.86 -14.77
CA SER A 296 14.47 -22.99 -14.18
C SER A 296 15.34 -24.26 -14.17
N ARG A 297 15.95 -24.61 -15.30
CA ARG A 297 16.80 -25.81 -15.38
C ARG A 297 18.06 -25.71 -14.52
N LEU A 298 18.76 -24.57 -14.59
CA LEU A 298 19.98 -24.35 -13.82
C LEU A 298 19.76 -24.33 -12.31
N THR A 299 18.55 -23.96 -11.88
CA THR A 299 18.21 -23.79 -10.46
C THR A 299 17.30 -24.90 -9.94
N PHE A 300 17.11 -25.98 -10.71
CA PHE A 300 16.26 -27.11 -10.35
C PHE A 300 14.83 -26.67 -9.99
N LYS A 301 14.25 -25.76 -10.78
CA LYS A 301 12.94 -25.10 -10.59
C LYS A 301 12.81 -24.21 -9.36
N THR A 302 13.90 -23.96 -8.63
CA THR A 302 13.87 -23.09 -7.45
C THR A 302 13.60 -21.64 -7.83
N SER A 303 14.14 -21.17 -8.97
CA SER A 303 13.83 -19.83 -9.48
C SER A 303 12.35 -19.66 -9.82
N ASP A 304 11.70 -20.67 -10.41
CA ASP A 304 10.28 -20.60 -10.74
C ASP A 304 9.42 -20.43 -9.48
N ARG A 305 9.76 -21.15 -8.41
CA ARG A 305 9.06 -21.03 -7.12
C ARG A 305 9.16 -19.60 -6.56
N TYR A 306 10.36 -19.01 -6.54
CA TYR A 306 10.51 -17.63 -6.07
C TYR A 306 9.83 -16.62 -6.99
N ARG A 307 9.86 -16.85 -8.30
CA ARG A 307 9.17 -16.00 -9.26
C ARG A 307 7.66 -15.99 -9.03
N VAL A 308 7.05 -17.16 -8.89
CA VAL A 308 5.61 -17.28 -8.59
C VAL A 308 5.26 -16.59 -7.27
N GLN A 309 6.12 -16.68 -6.25
CA GLN A 309 5.91 -15.97 -4.98
C GLN A 309 5.99 -14.44 -5.12
N LEU A 310 6.94 -13.94 -5.91
CA LEU A 310 7.06 -12.51 -6.19
C LEU A 310 5.86 -12.00 -7.01
N ASP A 311 5.46 -12.76 -8.04
CA ASP A 311 4.30 -12.45 -8.89
C ASP A 311 2.99 -12.45 -8.05
N ASP A 312 2.83 -13.37 -7.07
CA ASP A 312 1.65 -13.45 -6.18
C ASP A 312 1.57 -12.31 -5.15
N VAL A 313 2.71 -11.79 -4.71
CA VAL A 313 2.77 -10.69 -3.72
C VAL A 313 2.64 -9.31 -4.37
N PHE A 314 2.93 -9.20 -5.68
CA PHE A 314 2.98 -7.95 -6.43
C PHE A 314 2.02 -7.96 -7.62
N VAL A 315 0.73 -8.06 -7.34
CA VAL A 315 -0.32 -8.06 -8.36
C VAL A 315 -0.79 -6.63 -8.63
N ASP A 316 -0.72 -6.19 -9.89
CA ASP A 316 -1.09 -4.84 -10.35
C ASP A 316 -0.51 -3.71 -9.48
N HIS A 317 0.78 -3.78 -9.17
CA HIS A 317 1.46 -2.77 -8.35
C HIS A 317 0.91 -2.65 -6.92
N LEU A 318 0.25 -3.68 -6.40
CA LEU A 318 -0.30 -3.69 -5.06
C LEU A 318 0.35 -4.76 -4.18
N VAL A 319 0.68 -4.34 -2.95
CA VAL A 319 1.31 -5.18 -1.94
C VAL A 319 0.53 -5.11 -0.65
N TYR A 320 0.29 -6.28 -0.07
CA TYR A 320 -0.34 -6.41 1.24
C TYR A 320 0.73 -6.78 2.28
N THR A 321 0.71 -6.06 3.41
CA THR A 321 1.75 -6.15 4.45
C THR A 321 1.95 -7.58 4.97
N GLU A 322 0.88 -8.31 5.23
CA GLU A 322 0.96 -9.66 5.79
C GLU A 322 1.55 -10.68 4.80
N GLN A 323 1.22 -10.55 3.51
CA GLN A 323 1.71 -11.40 2.44
C GLN A 323 3.19 -11.13 2.16
N TRP A 324 3.58 -9.85 2.14
CA TRP A 324 4.98 -9.46 2.07
C TRP A 324 5.80 -10.04 3.23
N LYS A 325 5.35 -9.84 4.48
CA LYS A 325 5.99 -10.39 5.68
C LYS A 325 6.11 -11.90 5.60
N SER A 326 5.04 -12.60 5.21
CA SER A 326 5.01 -14.05 5.07
C SER A 326 6.02 -14.55 4.03
N MET A 327 6.04 -13.93 2.85
CA MET A 327 7.00 -14.26 1.78
C MET A 327 8.44 -14.02 2.24
N MET A 328 8.74 -12.86 2.81
CA MET A 328 10.10 -12.52 3.23
C MET A 328 10.59 -13.41 4.36
N THR A 329 9.71 -13.75 5.31
CA THR A 329 10.00 -14.73 6.37
C THR A 329 10.34 -16.10 5.78
N GLY A 330 9.60 -16.52 4.75
CA GLY A 330 9.89 -17.73 3.99
C GLY A 330 11.26 -17.68 3.31
N CYS A 331 11.58 -16.59 2.62
CA CYS A 331 12.87 -16.39 1.94
C CYS A 331 14.04 -16.43 2.92
N LEU A 332 13.96 -15.69 4.02
CA LEU A 332 14.98 -15.66 5.07
C LEU A 332 15.20 -17.04 5.68
N ARG A 333 14.13 -17.79 5.97
CA ARG A 333 14.22 -19.17 6.45
C ARG A 333 14.92 -20.07 5.44
N ASP A 334 14.54 -19.98 4.17
CA ASP A 334 15.11 -20.79 3.10
C ASP A 334 16.60 -20.51 2.93
N TRP A 335 17.01 -19.24 2.88
CA TRP A 335 18.42 -18.86 2.77
C TRP A 335 19.22 -19.31 4.00
N ARG A 336 18.72 -19.07 5.22
CA ARG A 336 19.35 -19.58 6.45
C ARG A 336 19.51 -21.10 6.39
N GLY A 337 18.49 -21.83 5.92
CA GLY A 337 18.57 -23.28 5.71
C GLY A 337 19.64 -23.68 4.69
N ALA A 338 19.75 -22.97 3.57
CA ALA A 338 20.80 -23.20 2.58
C ALA A 338 22.21 -22.95 3.14
N SER A 339 22.40 -21.92 3.96
CA SER A 339 23.67 -21.65 4.65
C SER A 339 24.08 -22.83 5.53
N HIS A 340 23.18 -23.35 6.37
CA HIS A 340 23.46 -24.52 7.20
C HIS A 340 23.85 -25.75 6.37
N ARG A 341 23.10 -26.05 5.30
CA ARG A 341 23.41 -27.21 4.44
C ARG A 341 24.74 -27.04 3.70
N ALA A 342 25.06 -25.83 3.23
CA ALA A 342 26.35 -25.53 2.60
C ALA A 342 27.52 -25.68 3.58
N PHE A 343 27.35 -25.21 4.82
CA PHE A 343 28.32 -25.38 5.89
C PHE A 343 28.62 -26.85 6.20
N PHE A 344 27.59 -27.68 6.37
CA PHE A 344 27.79 -29.13 6.55
C PHE A 344 28.43 -29.79 5.32
N GLY A 345 28.07 -29.35 4.11
CA GLY A 345 28.73 -29.75 2.87
C GLY A 345 30.23 -29.48 2.90
N LEU A 346 30.64 -28.28 3.32
CA LEU A 346 32.05 -27.92 3.50
C LEU A 346 32.72 -28.76 4.60
N MET A 347 32.04 -29.06 5.71
CA MET A 347 32.62 -29.93 6.75
C MET A 347 32.92 -31.34 6.23
N LEU A 348 32.08 -31.89 5.35
CA LEU A 348 32.30 -33.22 4.77
C LEU A 348 33.59 -33.28 3.94
N HIS A 349 34.06 -32.16 3.39
CA HIS A 349 35.33 -32.10 2.66
C HIS A 349 36.56 -32.40 3.54
N ILE A 350 36.47 -32.26 4.86
CA ILE A 350 37.57 -32.62 5.78
C ILE A 350 37.92 -34.10 5.65
N PHE A 351 36.92 -34.97 5.47
CA PHE A 351 37.14 -36.41 5.28
C PHE A 351 37.84 -36.73 3.95
N LEU A 352 37.71 -35.87 2.94
CA LEU A 352 38.38 -36.07 1.65
C LEU A 352 39.89 -35.85 1.73
N LEU A 353 40.40 -35.14 2.75
CA LEU A 353 41.85 -35.00 2.97
C LEU A 353 42.51 -36.34 3.33
N ALA A 354 41.75 -37.27 3.92
CA ALA A 354 42.23 -38.56 4.35
C ALA A 354 42.06 -39.67 3.29
N LEU A 355 41.38 -39.38 2.17
CA LEU A 355 40.98 -40.36 1.16
C LEU A 355 41.56 -40.00 -0.20
N THR A 356 41.85 -41.01 -1.03
CA THR A 356 42.26 -40.81 -2.42
C THR A 356 41.08 -40.28 -3.21
N SER A 357 41.07 -38.98 -3.52
CA SER A 357 40.00 -38.28 -4.23
C SER A 357 40.50 -37.61 -5.50
N CYS A 358 39.58 -37.24 -6.40
CA CYS A 358 39.90 -36.42 -7.56
C CYS A 358 40.00 -34.94 -7.13
N PRO A 359 41.19 -34.30 -7.13
CA PRO A 359 41.36 -32.97 -6.55
C PRO A 359 40.51 -31.90 -7.24
N THR A 360 40.31 -32.01 -8.55
CA THR A 360 39.53 -31.04 -9.33
C THR A 360 38.05 -31.06 -8.94
N LEU A 361 37.45 -32.25 -8.80
CA LEU A 361 36.07 -32.40 -8.36
C LEU A 361 35.88 -31.95 -6.91
N ALA A 362 36.84 -32.27 -6.02
CA ALA A 362 36.80 -31.85 -4.63
C ALA A 362 36.88 -30.31 -4.49
N VAL A 363 37.78 -29.65 -5.22
CA VAL A 363 37.87 -28.18 -5.20
C VAL A 363 36.61 -27.55 -5.81
N ALA A 364 36.07 -28.12 -6.88
CA ALA A 364 34.85 -27.61 -7.52
C ALA A 364 33.64 -27.68 -6.58
N SER A 365 33.40 -28.81 -5.90
CA SER A 365 32.26 -28.92 -4.96
C SER A 365 32.46 -28.05 -3.72
N ALA A 366 33.67 -27.96 -3.17
CA ALA A 366 33.96 -27.05 -2.06
C ALA A 366 33.71 -25.59 -2.44
N SER A 367 34.14 -25.18 -3.64
CA SER A 367 33.91 -23.82 -4.15
C SER A 367 32.42 -23.51 -4.31
N LEU A 368 31.63 -24.46 -4.81
CA LEU A 368 30.17 -24.32 -4.94
C LEU A 368 29.48 -24.22 -3.58
N PHE A 369 29.89 -25.00 -2.59
CA PHE A 369 29.38 -24.85 -1.22
C PHE A 369 29.79 -23.51 -0.59
N GLY A 370 31.03 -23.07 -0.79
CA GLY A 370 31.49 -21.75 -0.36
C GLY A 370 30.68 -20.61 -0.99
N ALA A 371 30.44 -20.67 -2.30
CA ALA A 371 29.61 -19.70 -3.02
C ALA A 371 28.15 -19.72 -2.55
N SER A 372 27.58 -20.89 -2.27
CA SER A 372 26.24 -21.03 -1.68
C SER A 372 26.14 -20.37 -0.31
N LEU A 373 27.14 -20.58 0.56
CA LEU A 373 27.22 -19.98 1.89
C LEU A 373 27.31 -18.46 1.79
N LEU A 374 28.21 -17.93 0.97
CA LEU A 374 28.38 -16.49 0.74
C LEU A 374 27.09 -15.85 0.20
N ALA A 375 26.49 -16.44 -0.85
CA ALA A 375 25.25 -15.95 -1.43
C ALA A 375 24.11 -15.94 -0.40
N SER A 376 23.99 -16.99 0.41
CA SER A 376 22.99 -17.04 1.49
C SER A 376 23.20 -15.91 2.51
N THR A 377 24.43 -15.75 3.02
CA THR A 377 24.72 -14.72 4.02
C THR A 377 24.50 -13.31 3.49
N ALA A 378 24.88 -13.05 2.23
CA ALA A 378 24.66 -11.77 1.59
C ALA A 378 23.17 -11.45 1.41
N LEU A 379 22.37 -12.44 1.02
CA LEU A 379 20.91 -12.28 0.90
C LEU A 379 20.27 -12.05 2.27
N VAL A 380 20.59 -12.84 3.29
CA VAL A 380 20.03 -12.64 4.64
C VAL A 380 20.37 -11.24 5.14
N HIS A 381 21.63 -10.80 5.03
CA HIS A 381 22.04 -9.48 5.48
C HIS A 381 21.32 -8.34 4.74
N LYS A 382 21.16 -8.46 3.42
CA LYS A 382 20.49 -7.44 2.61
C LYS A 382 18.99 -7.35 2.89
N TYR A 383 18.33 -8.49 3.12
CA TYR A 383 16.86 -8.59 3.11
C TYR A 383 16.22 -8.69 4.49
N GLU A 384 16.99 -8.96 5.55
CA GLU A 384 16.48 -8.99 6.92
C GLU A 384 15.83 -7.66 7.35
N PRO A 385 16.40 -6.47 7.05
CA PRO A 385 15.73 -5.20 7.36
C PRO A 385 14.41 -5.01 6.61
N LEU A 386 14.27 -5.63 5.42
CA LEU A 386 13.09 -5.48 4.58
C LEU A 386 11.89 -6.34 5.03
N GLN A 387 12.07 -7.22 6.03
CA GLN A 387 10.97 -8.04 6.55
C GLN A 387 9.88 -7.22 7.23
N GLY A 388 10.25 -6.10 7.90
CA GLY A 388 9.35 -5.31 8.74
C GLY A 388 8.83 -4.02 8.12
N ILE A 389 9.06 -3.79 6.83
CA ILE A 389 8.68 -2.55 6.14
C ILE A 389 7.17 -2.48 5.87
N SER A 390 6.65 -1.28 5.62
CA SER A 390 5.24 -1.06 5.28
C SER A 390 4.90 -1.55 3.86
N ALA A 391 3.59 -1.72 3.58
CA ALA A 391 3.10 -2.05 2.24
C ALA A 391 3.62 -1.08 1.16
N THR A 392 3.56 0.23 1.41
CA THR A 392 4.05 1.26 0.47
C THR A 392 5.56 1.13 0.22
N GLN A 393 6.35 0.88 1.26
CA GLN A 393 7.79 0.67 1.12
C GLN A 393 8.12 -0.60 0.34
N ALA A 394 7.37 -1.69 0.59
CA ALA A 394 7.51 -2.95 -0.14
C ALA A 394 7.11 -2.81 -1.61
N MET A 395 6.02 -2.09 -1.89
CA MET A 395 5.58 -1.74 -3.25
C MET A 395 6.67 -0.97 -3.99
N ASN A 396 7.15 0.15 -3.43
CA ASN A 396 8.23 0.94 -4.02
C ASN A 396 9.49 0.12 -4.27
N TYR A 397 9.84 -0.79 -3.35
CA TYR A 397 10.97 -1.69 -3.52
C TYR A 397 10.75 -2.67 -4.69
N LEU A 398 9.57 -3.29 -4.77
CA LEU A 398 9.25 -4.26 -5.83
C LEU A 398 9.20 -3.60 -7.21
N GLU A 399 8.63 -2.39 -7.31
CA GLU A 399 8.67 -1.57 -8.53
C GLU A 399 10.12 -1.27 -8.94
N ALA A 400 10.98 -0.89 -7.99
CA ALA A 400 12.36 -0.54 -8.28
C ALA A 400 13.21 -1.73 -8.78
N ILE A 401 12.87 -2.96 -8.39
CA ILE A 401 13.62 -4.16 -8.82
C ILE A 401 12.96 -4.90 -10.00
N GLN A 402 11.70 -4.61 -10.30
CA GLN A 402 10.98 -5.25 -11.40
C GLN A 402 11.60 -4.79 -12.72
N SER A 403 12.04 -5.75 -13.53
CA SER A 403 12.52 -5.42 -14.87
C SER A 403 11.33 -5.19 -15.80
N PRO A 404 11.30 -4.10 -16.60
CA PRO A 404 10.23 -3.88 -17.57
C PRO A 404 10.21 -4.93 -18.70
N ILE A 405 11.30 -5.67 -18.89
CA ILE A 405 11.45 -6.68 -19.95
C ILE A 405 11.33 -8.10 -19.39
N PHE A 406 11.86 -8.34 -18.19
CA PHE A 406 12.01 -9.68 -17.61
C PHE A 406 11.21 -9.89 -16.32
N ASN A 407 10.42 -8.90 -15.89
CA ASN A 407 9.70 -8.90 -14.60
C ASN A 407 10.63 -9.35 -13.46
N PHE A 408 10.20 -10.29 -12.63
CA PHE A 408 10.99 -10.80 -11.52
C PHE A 408 11.94 -11.96 -11.87
N GLN A 409 12.14 -12.32 -13.14
CA GLN A 409 12.93 -13.51 -13.50
C GLN A 409 14.37 -13.48 -12.97
N PHE A 410 15.06 -12.33 -13.07
CA PHE A 410 16.44 -12.20 -12.56
C PHE A 410 16.49 -12.13 -11.04
N VAL A 411 15.53 -11.44 -10.41
CA VAL A 411 15.41 -11.40 -8.94
C VAL A 411 15.21 -12.81 -8.39
N ALA A 412 14.31 -13.57 -9.00
CA ALA A 412 14.04 -14.94 -8.65
C ALA A 412 15.25 -15.87 -8.86
N LEU A 413 16.03 -15.65 -9.94
CA LEU A 413 17.31 -16.32 -10.13
C LEU A 413 18.27 -16.04 -8.98
N VAL A 414 18.46 -14.76 -8.62
CA VAL A 414 19.33 -14.35 -7.50
C VAL A 414 18.88 -14.99 -6.19
N PHE A 415 17.57 -14.98 -5.90
CA PHE A 415 16.99 -15.57 -4.69
C PHE A 415 17.19 -17.10 -4.64
N SER A 416 17.29 -17.75 -5.80
CA SER A 416 17.52 -19.19 -5.92
C SER A 416 18.99 -19.61 -5.81
N LEU A 417 19.96 -18.68 -5.96
CA LEU A 417 21.38 -18.99 -6.03
C LEU A 417 21.90 -19.86 -4.86
N PRO A 418 21.58 -19.57 -3.57
CA PRO A 418 22.10 -20.38 -2.48
C PRO A 418 21.70 -21.86 -2.61
N HIS A 419 20.46 -22.13 -3.01
CA HIS A 419 19.96 -23.49 -3.20
C HIS A 419 20.57 -24.14 -4.43
N ALA A 420 20.59 -23.44 -5.57
CA ALA A 420 21.13 -23.97 -6.81
C ALA A 420 22.61 -24.35 -6.67
N LEU A 421 23.43 -23.45 -6.12
CA LEU A 421 24.86 -23.68 -5.89
C LEU A 421 25.10 -24.86 -4.94
N HIS A 422 24.29 -24.99 -3.88
CA HIS A 422 24.37 -26.13 -2.97
C HIS A 422 24.04 -27.46 -3.67
N LEU A 423 23.00 -27.49 -4.52
CA LEU A 423 22.63 -28.70 -5.26
C LEU A 423 23.71 -29.10 -6.28
N TRP A 424 24.26 -28.14 -7.01
CA TRP A 424 25.41 -28.38 -7.89
C TRP A 424 26.63 -28.87 -7.12
N GLY A 425 26.95 -28.25 -5.98
CA GLY A 425 28.04 -28.68 -5.10
C GLY A 425 27.86 -30.13 -4.62
N THR A 426 26.62 -30.48 -4.25
CA THR A 426 26.26 -31.84 -3.84
C THR A 426 26.44 -32.85 -4.99
N LEU A 427 26.01 -32.50 -6.21
CA LEU A 427 26.15 -33.37 -7.37
C LEU A 427 27.62 -33.63 -7.72
N VAL A 428 28.45 -32.59 -7.70
CA VAL A 428 29.90 -32.71 -7.94
C VAL A 428 30.58 -33.52 -6.82
N PHE A 429 30.19 -33.31 -5.56
CA PHE A 429 30.69 -34.07 -4.41
C PHE A 429 30.34 -35.56 -4.54
N LEU A 430 29.09 -35.89 -4.87
CA LEU A 430 28.67 -37.29 -5.10
C LEU A 430 29.43 -37.93 -6.26
N THR A 431 29.69 -37.19 -7.33
CA THR A 431 30.51 -37.66 -8.45
C THR A 431 31.93 -37.99 -8.00
N ASN A 432 32.52 -37.15 -7.15
CA ASN A 432 33.82 -37.43 -6.54
C ASN A 432 33.77 -38.70 -5.66
N CYS A 433 32.71 -38.91 -4.87
CA CYS A 433 32.53 -40.15 -4.10
C CYS A 433 32.46 -41.41 -4.97
N VAL A 434 31.75 -41.35 -6.11
CA VAL A 434 31.72 -42.48 -7.07
C VAL A 434 33.11 -42.75 -7.63
N PHE A 435 33.88 -41.71 -7.96
CA PHE A 435 35.27 -41.84 -8.40
C PHE A 435 36.16 -42.50 -7.32
N MET A 436 36.00 -42.10 -6.06
CA MET A 436 36.71 -42.73 -4.94
C MET A 436 36.37 -44.22 -4.84
N LEU A 437 35.08 -44.57 -4.86
CA LEU A 437 34.63 -45.97 -4.81
C LEU A 437 35.21 -46.79 -5.97
N ALA A 438 35.25 -46.23 -7.18
CA ALA A 438 35.83 -46.89 -8.35
C ALA A 438 37.34 -47.13 -8.19
N THR A 439 38.05 -46.18 -7.55
CA THR A 439 39.50 -46.27 -7.32
C THR A 439 39.85 -47.33 -6.28
N TYR A 440 39.07 -47.44 -5.19
CA TYR A 440 39.35 -48.39 -4.11
C TYR A 440 38.81 -49.80 -4.35
N TYR A 441 37.62 -49.93 -4.95
CA TYR A 441 36.87 -51.19 -5.05
C TYR A 441 36.59 -51.63 -6.49
N GLY A 442 37.04 -50.85 -7.48
CA GLY A 442 36.83 -51.11 -8.90
C GLY A 442 35.54 -50.50 -9.47
N ALA A 443 35.55 -50.22 -10.77
CA ALA A 443 34.46 -49.53 -11.47
C ALA A 443 33.12 -50.27 -11.43
N ALA A 444 33.13 -51.61 -11.50
CA ALA A 444 31.91 -52.42 -11.46
C ALA A 444 31.16 -52.28 -10.13
N PHE A 445 31.90 -52.21 -9.02
CA PHE A 445 31.32 -52.03 -7.69
C PHE A 445 30.70 -50.63 -7.54
N ALA A 446 31.43 -49.60 -7.97
CA ALA A 446 30.93 -48.21 -7.95
C ALA A 446 29.67 -48.03 -8.81
N ALA A 447 29.62 -48.66 -10.00
CA ALA A 447 28.46 -48.65 -10.87
C ALA A 447 27.25 -49.36 -10.23
N GLY A 448 27.49 -50.51 -9.56
CA GLY A 448 26.45 -51.24 -8.83
C GLY A 448 25.81 -50.41 -7.71
N ILE A 449 26.63 -49.77 -6.85
CA ILE A 449 26.12 -48.89 -5.78
C ILE A 449 25.37 -47.69 -6.37
N SER A 450 25.90 -47.07 -7.42
CA SER A 450 25.26 -45.92 -8.06
C SER A 450 23.90 -46.28 -8.65
N LEU A 451 23.77 -47.47 -9.26
CA LEU A 451 22.50 -47.98 -9.77
C LEU A 451 21.49 -48.23 -8.65
N VAL A 452 21.91 -48.85 -7.54
CA VAL A 452 21.04 -49.08 -6.38
C VAL A 452 20.55 -47.75 -5.80
N ALA A 453 21.45 -46.76 -5.63
CA ALA A 453 21.09 -45.44 -5.16
C ALA A 453 20.13 -44.73 -6.12
N PHE A 454 20.34 -44.84 -7.43
CA PHE A 454 19.45 -44.27 -8.44
C PHE A 454 18.06 -44.91 -8.41
N LEU A 455 17.97 -46.24 -8.36
CA LEU A 455 16.70 -46.97 -8.25
C LEU A 455 15.97 -46.64 -6.95
N ALA A 456 16.70 -46.48 -5.84
CA ALA A 456 16.13 -46.06 -4.56
C ALA A 456 15.54 -44.64 -4.63
N ASN A 457 16.22 -43.70 -5.29
CA ASN A 457 15.70 -42.35 -5.50
C ASN A 457 14.47 -42.34 -6.42
N LEU A 458 14.47 -43.14 -7.49
CA LEU A 458 13.30 -43.30 -8.36
C LEU A 458 12.12 -43.92 -7.61
N ALA A 459 12.36 -44.94 -6.78
CA ALA A 459 11.33 -45.54 -5.94
C ALA A 459 10.78 -44.53 -4.93
N LEU A 460 11.65 -43.76 -4.27
CA LEU A 460 11.24 -42.70 -3.36
C LEU A 460 10.36 -41.68 -4.09
N GLN A 461 10.84 -41.13 -5.21
CA GLN A 461 10.09 -40.17 -6.02
C GLN A 461 8.75 -40.73 -6.48
N TRP A 462 8.70 -42.00 -6.89
CA TRP A 462 7.46 -42.67 -7.29
C TRP A 462 6.47 -42.80 -6.13
N THR A 463 6.95 -43.19 -4.94
CA THR A 463 6.10 -43.33 -3.73
C THR A 463 5.62 -41.99 -3.19
N THR A 464 6.39 -40.91 -3.34
CA THR A 464 6.04 -39.59 -2.83
C THR A 464 5.28 -38.73 -3.85
N SER A 465 5.16 -39.15 -5.11
CA SER A 465 4.40 -38.40 -6.11
C SER A 465 2.89 -38.53 -5.89
N GLU A 466 2.17 -37.41 -5.73
CA GLU A 466 0.70 -37.41 -5.58
C GLU A 466 -0.03 -38.07 -6.77
N ARG A 467 0.59 -38.04 -7.95
CA ARG A 467 0.09 -38.66 -9.18
C ARG A 467 -0.04 -40.19 -9.08
N SER A 468 0.85 -40.86 -8.34
CA SER A 468 0.80 -42.32 -8.19
C SER A 468 -0.25 -42.75 -7.16
N ASN A 469 -0.48 -41.95 -6.11
CA ASN A 469 -1.56 -42.18 -5.14
C ASN A 469 -2.96 -42.12 -5.78
N LEU A 470 -3.18 -41.22 -6.74
CA LEU A 470 -4.41 -41.18 -7.56
C LEU A 470 -4.56 -42.40 -8.48
N SER A 471 -3.45 -42.96 -8.98
CA SER A 471 -3.49 -44.21 -9.77
C SER A 471 -3.81 -45.43 -8.90
N LEU A 472 -3.33 -45.45 -7.65
CA LEU A 472 -3.57 -46.52 -6.68
C LEU A 472 -5.00 -46.50 -6.14
N THR A 473 -5.64 -45.35 -6.00
CA THR A 473 -7.06 -45.27 -5.63
C THR A 473 -7.96 -45.81 -6.75
N TRP A 474 -7.63 -45.51 -8.02
CA TRP A 474 -8.32 -46.10 -9.18
C TRP A 474 -8.11 -47.62 -9.28
N ILE A 475 -6.88 -48.12 -9.06
CA ILE A 475 -6.58 -49.55 -9.05
C ILE A 475 -7.25 -50.25 -7.86
N ARG A 476 -7.25 -49.66 -6.66
CA ARG A 476 -7.97 -50.18 -5.48
C ARG A 476 -9.49 -50.20 -5.71
N ALA A 477 -10.06 -49.17 -6.33
CA ALA A 477 -11.48 -49.16 -6.70
C ALA A 477 -11.81 -50.26 -7.73
N LYS A 478 -10.89 -50.50 -8.68
CA LYS A 478 -11.06 -51.52 -9.73
C LYS A 478 -10.87 -52.96 -9.25
N PHE A 479 -10.04 -53.20 -8.23
CA PHE A 479 -9.76 -54.54 -7.73
C PHE A 479 -10.49 -54.89 -6.43
N TRP A 480 -10.75 -53.93 -5.54
CA TRP A 480 -11.35 -54.15 -4.23
C TRP A 480 -12.71 -53.46 -4.04
N GLY A 481 -13.26 -52.83 -5.09
CA GLY A 481 -14.63 -52.33 -5.07
C GLY A 481 -15.65 -53.47 -5.04
N LYS A 482 -16.29 -53.67 -3.88
CA LYS A 482 -17.55 -54.43 -3.80
C LYS A 482 -18.57 -53.79 -4.74
N ASN A 483 -19.13 -54.62 -5.62
CA ASN A 483 -20.21 -54.28 -6.54
C ASN A 483 -21.40 -53.68 -5.78
N PRO A 484 -21.83 -52.43 -6.01
CA PRO A 484 -23.05 -51.92 -5.43
C PRO A 484 -24.23 -52.37 -6.30
N ARG A 485 -24.75 -53.57 -6.03
CA ARG A 485 -26.15 -53.86 -6.31
C ARG A 485 -26.91 -53.70 -5.00
N ASN A 486 -27.83 -52.74 -5.01
CA ASN A 486 -28.84 -52.36 -4.02
C ASN A 486 -28.62 -50.96 -3.45
N GLN A 487 -28.95 -49.97 -4.27
CA GLN A 487 -29.56 -48.72 -3.79
C GLN A 487 -30.64 -48.34 -4.79
N ASP A 488 -31.82 -48.92 -4.59
CA ASP A 488 -33.08 -48.24 -4.89
C ASP A 488 -33.90 -48.29 -3.60
N GLU A 489 -34.61 -47.19 -3.34
CA GLU A 489 -35.60 -46.95 -2.28
C GLU A 489 -35.08 -46.58 -0.88
N CYS A 490 -35.05 -45.27 -0.55
CA CYS A 490 -35.94 -44.66 0.45
C CYS A 490 -35.58 -43.21 0.83
N PHE A 491 -36.59 -42.35 0.74
CA PHE A 491 -36.86 -41.13 1.51
C PHE A 491 -35.99 -39.86 1.37
N THR A 492 -36.52 -38.97 0.54
CA THR A 492 -36.83 -37.57 0.86
C THR A 492 -37.34 -37.35 2.31
N SER A 493 -36.74 -36.43 3.07
CA SER A 493 -37.41 -35.29 3.78
C SER A 493 -36.57 -34.70 4.94
N ALA A 494 -36.65 -33.37 5.08
CA ALA A 494 -36.34 -32.52 6.25
C ALA A 494 -34.84 -32.37 6.64
N VAL A 495 -34.25 -31.19 6.88
CA VAL A 495 -34.66 -29.80 7.16
C VAL A 495 -33.68 -28.85 6.45
#